data_AF-A0A0F9C7L7-F1
#
_entry.id   AF-A0A0F9C7L7-F1
#
_cell.length_a   1.000
_cell.length_b   1.000
_cell.length_c   1.000
_cell.angle_alpha   90.00
_cell.angle_beta   90.00
_cell.angle_gamma   90.00
#
_symmetry.space_group_name_H-M   'P 1'
#
loop_
_entity.id
_entity.type
_entity.pdbx_description
1 polymer ?
#
loop_
_entity_poly.entity_id
_entity_poly.type
_entity_poly.pdbx_seq_one_letter_code
_entity_poly.pdbx_strand_id
1 'polypeptide(L)'
;MSRVVPGGSWLRGWLYWMKESEAPDSYLIWAGLSAIAGCTQRKVSIRWVYHHYYTNQYVMLIGPAGIVHKSSTIDMVRQVYREVGIPTTSEALTKEALIEQMIKRGDGTI
;
A
#
# COMPACT_ATOMS: atom_id res chain seq x y z
N MET A 1 4.35 -9.58 21.23
CA MET A 1 4.14 -9.28 19.79
C MET A 1 3.42 -10.48 19.17
N SER A 2 2.25 -10.28 18.56
CA SER A 2 1.34 -11.36 18.18
C SER A 2 1.99 -12.32 17.15
N ARG A 3 1.61 -13.60 17.23
CA ARG A 3 2.11 -14.72 16.41
C ARG A 3 1.81 -14.60 14.91
N VAL A 4 1.26 -13.47 14.46
CA VAL A 4 0.69 -13.25 13.13
C VAL A 4 1.76 -12.80 12.11
N VAL A 5 2.80 -12.08 12.55
CA VAL A 5 3.85 -11.57 11.65
C VAL A 5 5.11 -12.45 11.78
N PRO A 6 5.55 -13.12 10.69
CA PRO A 6 6.75 -13.96 10.73
C PRO A 6 8.01 -13.17 11.11
N GLY A 7 8.85 -13.78 11.94
CA GLY A 7 9.98 -13.15 12.62
C GLY A 7 11.10 -12.58 11.73
N GLY A 8 11.15 -12.94 10.45
CA GLY A 8 12.13 -12.44 9.47
C GLY A 8 11.48 -11.82 8.23
N SER A 9 10.21 -11.43 8.31
CA SER A 9 9.50 -10.84 7.18
C SER A 9 9.85 -9.35 7.00
N TRP A 10 9.78 -8.87 5.76
CA TRP A 10 9.86 -7.43 5.45
C TRP A 10 8.85 -6.61 6.28
N LEU A 11 7.65 -7.15 6.48
CA LEU A 11 6.61 -6.51 7.30
C LEU A 11 7.07 -6.29 8.75
N ARG A 12 7.89 -7.18 9.31
CA ARG A 12 8.46 -6.97 10.64
C ARG A 12 9.47 -5.83 10.65
N GLY A 13 10.31 -5.73 9.62
CA GLY A 13 11.22 -4.61 9.44
C GLY A 13 10.47 -3.28 9.31
N TRP A 14 9.38 -3.27 8.55
CA TRP A 14 8.46 -2.13 8.45
C TRP A 14 7.88 -1.72 9.81
N LEU A 15 7.35 -2.66 10.59
CA LEU A 15 6.80 -2.35 11.93
C LEU A 15 7.87 -1.84 12.89
N TYR A 16 9.11 -2.36 12.78
CA TYR A 16 10.23 -1.86 13.56
C TYR A 16 10.62 -0.43 13.15
N TRP A 17 10.64 -0.14 11.85
CA TRP A 17 10.92 1.20 11.32
C TRP A 17 9.85 2.21 11.75
N MET A 18 8.58 1.79 11.79
CA MET A 18 7.44 2.62 12.19
C MET A 18 7.17 2.63 13.70
N LYS A 19 8.04 2.05 14.53
CA LYS A 19 7.79 1.88 15.97
C LYS A 19 7.53 3.20 16.72
N GLU A 20 8.16 4.28 16.28
CA GLU A 20 8.00 5.62 16.87
C GLU A 20 6.75 6.36 16.35
N SER A 21 5.97 5.73 15.45
CA SER A 21 4.71 6.29 14.99
C SER A 21 3.63 6.15 16.05
N GLU A 22 2.88 7.23 16.28
CA GLU A 22 1.71 7.25 17.17
C GLU A 22 0.48 6.54 16.57
N ALA A 23 0.58 6.01 15.34
CA ALA A 23 -0.49 5.27 14.71
C ALA A 23 -0.69 3.90 15.38
N PRO A 24 -1.93 3.39 15.49
CA PRO A 24 -2.18 2.06 16.01
C PRO A 24 -1.46 0.96 15.21
N ASP A 25 -0.96 -0.08 15.88
CA ASP A 25 -0.28 -1.23 15.24
C ASP A 25 -1.07 -1.81 14.06
N SER A 26 -2.41 -1.86 14.17
CA SER A 26 -3.27 -2.36 13.10
C SER A 26 -3.13 -1.54 11.82
N TYR A 27 -3.00 -0.21 11.93
CA TYR A 27 -2.83 0.67 10.77
C TYR A 27 -1.47 0.48 10.14
N LEU A 28 -0.43 0.36 10.97
CA LEU A 28 0.93 0.09 10.50
C LEU A 28 1.00 -1.24 9.76
N ILE A 29 0.35 -2.29 10.27
CA ILE A 29 0.28 -3.60 9.60
C ILE A 29 -0.41 -3.47 8.24
N TRP A 30 -1.60 -2.88 8.19
CA TRP A 30 -2.37 -2.75 6.95
C TRP A 30 -1.70 -1.83 5.92
N ALA A 31 -0.99 -0.80 6.38
CA ALA A 31 -0.17 0.06 5.52
C ALA A 31 1.05 -0.67 4.96
N GLY A 32 1.75 -1.47 5.77
CA GLY A 32 2.85 -2.29 5.29
C GLY A 32 2.38 -3.34 4.28
N LEU A 33 1.23 -3.97 4.52
CA LEU A 33 0.63 -4.93 3.58
C LEU A 33 0.22 -4.25 2.27
N SER A 34 -0.36 -3.06 2.33
CA SER A 34 -0.70 -2.30 1.11
C SER A 34 0.54 -1.93 0.32
N ALA A 35 1.64 -1.55 0.99
CA ALA A 35 2.93 -1.31 0.34
C ALA A 35 3.43 -2.54 -0.43
N ILE A 36 3.39 -3.73 0.18
CA ILE A 36 3.77 -4.97 -0.49
C ILE A 36 2.86 -5.22 -1.71
N ALA A 37 1.55 -5.06 -1.56
CA ALA A 37 0.59 -5.22 -2.64
C ALA A 37 0.88 -4.29 -3.83
N GLY A 38 1.13 -3.01 -3.57
CA GLY A 38 1.45 -2.02 -4.59
C GLY A 38 2.78 -2.29 -5.30
N CYS A 39 3.80 -2.77 -4.56
CA CYS A 39 5.10 -3.13 -5.13
C CYS A 39 5.08 -4.40 -5.96
N THR A 40 4.30 -5.39 -5.55
CA THR A 40 4.23 -6.69 -6.22
C THR A 40 3.31 -6.68 -7.45
N GLN A 41 2.29 -5.82 -7.48
CA GLN A 41 1.35 -5.70 -8.60
C GLN A 41 0.83 -7.10 -9.03
N ARG A 42 0.87 -7.41 -10.33
CA ARG A 42 0.53 -8.75 -10.87
C ARG A 42 1.74 -9.66 -11.09
N LYS A 43 2.88 -9.36 -10.49
CA LYS A 43 4.14 -10.11 -10.69
C LYS A 43 4.26 -11.30 -9.75
N VAL A 44 3.56 -11.25 -8.60
CA VAL A 44 3.54 -12.34 -7.61
C VAL A 44 2.13 -12.87 -7.52
N SER A 45 1.98 -14.20 -7.63
CA SER A 45 0.70 -14.87 -7.46
C SER A 45 0.86 -16.17 -6.70
N ILE A 46 -0.20 -16.54 -5.99
CA ILE A 46 -0.34 -17.85 -5.38
C ILE A 46 -1.28 -18.65 -6.27
N ARG A 47 -0.80 -19.78 -6.79
CA ARG A 47 -1.62 -20.70 -7.57
C ARG A 47 -2.44 -21.56 -6.62
N TRP A 48 -3.76 -21.46 -6.73
CA TRP A 48 -4.70 -22.27 -5.99
C TRP A 48 -5.54 -23.09 -6.96
N VAL A 49 -5.15 -24.35 -7.16
CA VAL A 49 -5.79 -25.35 -8.03
C VAL A 49 -6.13 -24.84 -9.44
N TYR A 50 -7.22 -24.08 -9.60
CA TYR A 50 -7.72 -23.54 -10.86
C TYR A 50 -7.49 -22.03 -11.05
N HIS A 51 -7.09 -21.28 -10.01
CA HIS A 51 -6.99 -19.82 -10.06
C HIS A 51 -5.62 -19.32 -9.60
N HIS A 52 -5.25 -18.14 -10.11
CA HIS A 52 -4.11 -17.36 -9.63
C HIS A 52 -4.61 -16.20 -8.77
N TYR A 53 -4.23 -16.20 -7.50
CA TYR A 53 -4.51 -15.10 -6.59
C TYR A 53 -3.32 -14.15 -6.54
N TYR A 54 -3.53 -12.92 -7.00
CA TYR A 54 -2.55 -11.85 -6.92
C TYR A 54 -2.64 -11.14 -5.57
N THR A 55 -1.57 -10.48 -5.19
CA THR A 55 -1.45 -9.72 -3.93
C THR A 55 -2.15 -8.36 -3.96
N ASN A 56 -2.93 -8.05 -5.00
CA ASN A 56 -3.65 -6.79 -5.12
C ASN A 56 -4.65 -6.63 -3.96
N GLN A 57 -4.56 -5.52 -3.23
CA GLN A 57 -5.40 -5.24 -2.06
C GLN A 57 -5.98 -3.83 -2.14
N TYR A 58 -7.23 -3.69 -1.72
CA TYR A 58 -7.87 -2.41 -1.46
C TYR A 58 -8.00 -2.23 0.05
N VAL A 59 -7.21 -1.33 0.62
CA VAL A 59 -7.13 -1.10 2.07
C VAL A 59 -7.68 0.29 2.39
N MET A 60 -8.61 0.37 3.34
CA MET A 60 -9.16 1.62 3.85
C MET A 60 -8.88 1.76 5.35
N LEU A 61 -8.24 2.86 5.75
CA LEU A 61 -7.97 3.17 7.15
C LEU A 61 -9.07 4.12 7.67
N ILE A 62 -9.91 3.63 8.59
CA ILE A 62 -11.10 4.34 9.07
C ILE A 62 -10.98 4.63 10.56
N GLY A 63 -11.03 5.91 10.93
CA GLY A 63 -11.06 6.34 12.33
C GLY A 63 -11.28 7.85 12.46
N PRO A 64 -11.32 8.39 13.69
CA PRO A 64 -11.52 9.82 13.93
C PRO A 64 -10.39 10.69 13.33
N ALA A 65 -10.72 11.91 12.89
CA ALA A 65 -9.72 12.84 12.35
C ALA A 65 -8.78 13.33 13.46
N GLY A 66 -7.50 13.54 13.14
CA GLY A 66 -6.50 14.07 14.07
C GLY A 66 -6.02 13.13 15.19
N ILE A 67 -6.65 11.97 15.38
CA ILE A 67 -6.30 11.04 16.47
C ILE A 67 -5.50 9.84 15.98
N VAL A 68 -5.89 9.26 14.83
CA VAL A 68 -5.35 7.96 14.38
C VAL A 68 -4.24 8.06 13.32
N HIS A 69 -3.64 9.25 13.14
CA HIS A 69 -2.48 9.50 12.25
C HIS A 69 -2.54 8.80 10.87
N LYS A 70 -3.74 8.77 10.27
CA LYS A 70 -4.01 8.08 8.98
C LYS A 70 -3.12 8.61 7.86
N SER A 71 -3.13 9.93 7.65
CA SER A 71 -2.41 10.57 6.56
C SER A 71 -0.92 10.31 6.68
N SER A 72 -0.35 10.48 7.88
CA SER A 72 1.06 10.19 8.15
C SER A 72 1.43 8.75 7.80
N THR A 73 0.58 7.78 8.14
CA THR A 73 0.82 6.37 7.81
C THR A 73 0.80 6.13 6.29
N ILE A 74 -0.14 6.76 5.58
CA ILE A 74 -0.26 6.67 4.12
C ILE A 74 0.96 7.32 3.44
N ASP A 75 1.45 8.45 3.97
CA ASP A 75 2.60 9.16 3.42
C ASP A 75 3.90 8.36 3.50
N MET A 76 4.05 7.55 4.55
CA MET A 76 5.17 6.61 4.67
C MET A 76 5.12 5.51 3.60
N VAL A 77 3.94 4.97 3.31
CA VAL A 77 3.78 4.00 2.19
C VAL A 77 4.09 4.67 0.86
N ARG A 78 3.68 5.92 0.66
CA ARG A 78 4.01 6.69 -0.54
C ARG A 78 5.51 6.90 -0.68
N GLN A 79 6.22 7.09 0.42
CA GLN A 79 7.68 7.19 0.37
C GLN A 79 8.29 5.89 -0.17
N VAL A 80 7.84 4.73 0.32
CA VAL A 80 8.28 3.43 -0.22
C VAL A 80 8.01 3.35 -1.73
N TYR A 81 6.82 3.76 -2.18
CA TYR A 81 6.51 3.77 -3.61
C TYR A 81 7.41 4.71 -4.41
N ARG A 82 7.72 5.91 -3.90
CA ARG A 82 8.64 6.83 -4.56
C ARG A 82 10.05 6.25 -4.67
N GLU A 83 10.55 5.64 -3.60
CA GLU A 83 11.89 5.04 -3.56
C GLU A 83 12.02 3.85 -4.53
N VAL A 84 10.96 3.05 -4.65
CA VAL A 84 10.92 1.91 -5.58
C VAL A 84 10.59 2.35 -7.02
N GLY A 85 10.24 3.62 -7.24
CA GLY A 85 9.89 4.15 -8.56
C GLY A 85 8.50 3.73 -9.04
N ILE A 86 7.58 3.45 -8.13
CA ILE A 86 6.21 3.04 -8.46
C ILE A 86 5.37 4.26 -8.79
N PRO A 87 4.73 4.28 -9.98
CA PRO A 87 3.86 5.36 -10.38
C PRO A 87 2.63 5.49 -9.47
N THR A 88 2.51 6.61 -8.74
CA THR A 88 1.31 6.96 -7.96
C THR A 88 0.51 8.08 -8.65
N THR A 89 -0.78 8.17 -8.34
CA THR A 89 -1.69 9.26 -8.76
C THR A 89 -1.90 10.24 -7.60
N SER A 90 -2.22 11.51 -7.89
CA SER A 90 -2.46 12.52 -6.85
C SER A 90 -3.76 12.25 -6.07
N GLU A 91 -3.83 12.73 -4.83
CA GLU A 91 -5.00 12.55 -3.95
C GLU A 91 -6.23 13.33 -4.41
N ALA A 92 -6.02 14.52 -4.96
CA ALA A 92 -7.05 15.33 -5.57
C ALA A 92 -6.74 15.45 -7.06
N LEU A 93 -7.58 14.85 -7.88
CA LEU A 93 -7.47 14.90 -9.33
C LEU A 93 -8.88 15.02 -9.91
N THR A 94 -9.07 15.90 -10.89
CA THR A 94 -10.31 15.91 -11.64
C THR A 94 -10.39 14.66 -12.51
N LYS A 95 -11.60 14.28 -12.93
CA LYS A 95 -11.78 13.08 -13.77
C LYS A 95 -10.98 13.18 -15.07
N GLU A 96 -10.91 14.38 -15.63
CA GLU A 96 -10.20 14.69 -16.88
C GLU A 96 -8.70 14.50 -16.69
N ALA A 97 -8.15 15.02 -15.60
CA ALA A 97 -6.72 14.89 -15.30
C ALA A 97 -6.33 13.44 -14.96
N LEU A 98 -7.26 12.64 -14.42
CA LEU A 98 -7.07 11.19 -14.24
C LEU A 98 -6.97 10.47 -15.59
N ILE A 99 -7.90 10.75 -16.50
CA ILE A 99 -7.91 10.16 -17.84
C ILE A 99 -6.61 10.51 -18.58
N GLU A 100 -6.18 11.77 -18.52
CA GLU A 100 -4.93 12.21 -19.16
C GLU A 100 -3.70 11.46 -18.59
N GLN A 101 -3.65 11.27 -17.27
CA GLN A 101 -2.56 10.52 -16.63
C GLN A 101 -2.56 9.04 -17.02
N MET A 102 -3.74 8.42 -17.14
CA MET A 102 -3.88 7.02 -17.55
C MET A 102 -3.46 6.81 -19.02
N ILE A 103 -3.86 7.72 -19.91
CA ILE A 103 -3.46 7.70 -21.33
C ILE A 103 -1.94 7.87 -21.45
N LYS A 104 -1.36 8.86 -20.76
CA LYS A 104 0.10 9.11 -20.78
C LYS A 104 0.92 7.90 -20.30
N ARG A 105 0.37 7.07 -19.41
CA ARG A 105 1.06 5.88 -18.87
C ARG A 105 0.84 4.60 -19.68
N GLY A 106 -0.08 4.59 -20.65
CA GLY A 106 -0.36 3.40 -21.48
C GLY A 106 -1.25 2.34 -20.80
N ASP A 107 -1.85 2.65 -19.65
CA ASP A 107 -2.77 1.75 -18.93
C ASP A 107 -4.21 1.80 -19.52
N GLY A 108 -4.45 2.69 -20.48
CA GLY A 108 -5.75 2.98 -21.10
C GLY A 108 -5.85 2.62 -22.59
N THR A 109 -5.14 1.60 -23.06
CA THR A 109 -5.36 1.07 -24.42
C THR A 109 -6.67 0.27 -24.44
N ILE A 110 -7.73 0.92 -24.92
CA ILE A 110 -8.82 0.28 -25.66
C ILE A 110 -8.51 0.35 -27.16
#